data_AF-A0A7S0IMV5-F1
#
_entry.id   AF-A0A7S0IMV5-F1
#
_cell.length_a   1.000
_cell.length_b   1.000
_cell.length_c   1.000
_cell.angle_alpha   90.00
_cell.angle_beta   90.00
_cell.angle_gamma   90.00
#
_symmetry.space_group_name_H-M   'P 1'
#
loop_
_entity.id
_entity.type
_entity.pdbx_description
1 polymer ?
#
loop_
_entity_poly.entity_id
_entity_poly.type
_entity_poly.pdbx_seq_one_letter_code
_entity_poly.pdbx_strand_id
1 'polypeptide(L)'
;ATPPARRALVQARAAPTPPGAPSPPAKASRRAVFGATLSATISSLLASPVKGAFAAAEEGVVVDASLPSTSPARLGDLAAAAPGAEVYFGNGCFWGRQHEFVQTERAQLGRTDDEVSSLVGYAGGFSTKGTDGKVCYYYGSPDTVYERLGHGEVVRTVLSDASPEKATEDLRAFARTYFANFKKIRGFGMQRLDPQDAGAGYRNMIGVPGGMNSPLMKIIEEENVNGMRLLAGEGNKPNRKPSEDDVFNAVWIYDSSQLPFYPAEVYHQFHDGLGYRFPEEYTVELKKNAMRRGLVKETGCPEMRERRFAEFESIAS
;
A
#
# COMPACT_ATOMS: atom_id res chain seq x y z
N ALA A 1 -15.17 11.94 -65.37
CA ALA A 1 -14.31 10.78 -65.59
C ALA A 1 -12.91 11.15 -65.12
N THR A 2 -12.52 10.62 -63.97
CA THR A 2 -11.31 11.00 -63.22
C THR A 2 -10.53 9.71 -62.98
N PRO A 3 -9.22 9.63 -63.28
CA PRO A 3 -8.46 8.41 -63.05
C PRO A 3 -8.14 8.23 -61.55
N PRO A 4 -8.00 6.98 -61.06
CA PRO A 4 -7.77 6.74 -59.64
C PRO A 4 -6.29 6.96 -59.27
N ALA A 5 -6.05 7.64 -58.15
CA ALA A 5 -4.74 7.78 -57.54
C ALA A 5 -4.27 6.45 -56.94
N ARG A 6 -3.06 6.01 -57.32
CA ARG A 6 -2.38 4.84 -56.78
C ARG A 6 -1.96 5.08 -55.32
N ARG A 7 -2.36 4.19 -54.42
CA ARG A 7 -1.82 4.07 -53.05
C ARG A 7 -0.36 3.61 -53.13
N ALA A 8 0.57 4.41 -52.61
CA ALA A 8 1.94 3.99 -52.32
C ALA A 8 1.97 3.30 -50.94
N LEU A 9 2.43 2.05 -50.91
CA LEU A 9 2.74 1.31 -49.69
C LEU A 9 4.07 1.85 -49.13
N VAL A 10 4.06 2.48 -47.97
CA VAL A 10 5.28 2.77 -47.21
C VAL A 10 5.60 1.54 -46.38
N GLN A 11 6.65 0.79 -46.78
CA GLN A 11 7.28 -0.20 -45.93
C GLN A 11 8.10 0.53 -44.86
N ALA A 12 7.69 0.42 -43.60
CA ALA A 12 8.51 0.84 -42.46
C ALA A 12 9.67 -0.16 -42.29
N ARG A 13 10.91 0.30 -42.50
CA ARG A 13 12.12 -0.43 -42.12
C ARG A 13 12.26 -0.38 -40.59
N ALA A 14 12.33 -1.56 -39.97
CA ALA A 14 12.68 -1.69 -38.56
C ALA A 14 14.12 -1.21 -38.31
N ALA A 15 14.32 -0.44 -37.24
CA ALA A 15 15.63 -0.02 -36.78
C ALA A 15 16.42 -1.20 -36.18
N PRO A 16 17.76 -1.22 -36.28
CA PRO A 16 18.59 -2.31 -35.77
C PRO A 16 18.66 -2.30 -34.23
N THR A 17 18.51 -3.48 -33.63
CA THR A 17 18.68 -3.73 -32.19
C THR A 17 20.16 -3.65 -31.78
N PRO A 18 20.49 -3.03 -30.63
CA PRO A 18 21.86 -3.03 -30.10
C PRO A 18 22.26 -4.41 -29.56
N PRO A 19 23.54 -4.81 -29.65
CA PRO A 19 24.01 -6.12 -29.22
C PRO A 19 24.17 -6.15 -27.69
N GLY A 20 23.62 -7.17 -27.02
CA GLY A 20 23.93 -7.44 -25.60
C GLY A 20 22.78 -7.85 -24.68
N ALA A 21 21.57 -8.14 -25.18
CA ALA A 21 20.49 -8.67 -24.35
C ALA A 21 20.52 -10.22 -24.31
N PRO A 22 20.49 -10.86 -23.12
CA PRO A 22 20.35 -12.32 -23.02
C PRO A 22 18.96 -12.77 -23.46
N SER A 23 18.92 -13.80 -24.31
CA SER A 23 17.70 -14.41 -24.85
C SER A 23 16.83 -15.03 -23.74
N PRO A 24 15.49 -14.87 -23.79
CA PRO A 24 14.59 -15.53 -22.85
C PRO A 24 14.49 -17.05 -23.14
N PRO A 25 14.39 -17.92 -22.12
CA PRO A 25 14.26 -19.35 -22.33
C PRO A 25 12.88 -19.73 -22.91
N ALA A 26 12.92 -20.76 -23.76
CA ALA A 26 11.83 -21.25 -24.59
C ALA A 26 10.58 -21.70 -23.78
N LYS A 27 9.41 -21.38 -24.33
CA LYS A 27 8.09 -21.79 -23.83
C LYS A 27 7.93 -23.31 -23.86
N ALA A 28 7.87 -23.94 -22.68
CA ALA A 28 7.40 -25.31 -22.55
C ALA A 28 5.87 -25.30 -22.38
N SER A 29 5.17 -25.67 -23.46
CA SER A 29 3.75 -26.03 -23.44
C SER A 29 3.57 -27.35 -22.67
N ARG A 30 2.80 -27.34 -21.58
CA ARG A 30 2.18 -28.54 -21.03
C ARG A 30 0.68 -28.34 -20.83
N ARG A 31 -0.08 -29.06 -21.67
CA ARG A 31 -1.49 -29.41 -21.47
C ARG A 31 -1.65 -30.03 -20.07
N ALA A 32 -2.55 -29.49 -19.26
CA ALA A 32 -3.10 -30.19 -18.12
C ALA A 32 -4.42 -30.84 -18.56
N VAL A 33 -4.47 -32.18 -18.43
CA VAL A 33 -5.61 -33.04 -18.74
C VAL A 33 -6.56 -33.06 -17.54
N PHE A 34 -7.85 -33.09 -17.84
CA PHE A 34 -8.98 -33.30 -16.96
C PHE A 34 -8.82 -34.50 -16.01
N GLY A 35 -9.31 -34.35 -14.79
CA GLY A 35 -9.43 -35.46 -13.84
C GLY A 35 -10.12 -35.04 -12.55
N ALA A 36 -11.42 -34.76 -12.61
CA ALA A 36 -12.26 -34.65 -11.43
C ALA A 36 -12.70 -36.07 -11.02
N THR A 37 -12.36 -36.49 -9.81
CA THR A 37 -12.98 -37.64 -9.15
C THR A 37 -13.60 -37.19 -7.84
N LEU A 38 -14.93 -37.19 -7.85
CA LEU A 38 -15.81 -37.00 -6.71
C LEU A 38 -15.83 -38.32 -5.93
N SER A 39 -15.47 -38.31 -4.64
CA SER A 39 -15.79 -39.41 -3.73
C SER A 39 -16.50 -38.85 -2.51
N ALA A 40 -17.81 -39.04 -2.49
CA ALA A 40 -18.65 -38.88 -1.33
C ALA A 40 -18.53 -40.14 -0.45
N THR A 41 -18.30 -39.98 0.84
CA THR A 41 -18.56 -41.03 1.82
C THR A 41 -19.51 -40.50 2.89
N ILE A 42 -20.73 -41.02 2.81
CA ILE A 42 -21.77 -40.98 3.82
C ILE A 42 -21.42 -42.04 4.86
N SER A 43 -21.24 -41.64 6.12
CA SER A 43 -21.23 -42.56 7.25
C SER A 43 -22.18 -42.05 8.32
N SER A 44 -23.45 -42.41 8.17
CA SER A 44 -24.41 -42.57 9.26
C SER A 44 -24.20 -43.96 9.87
N LEU A 45 -24.18 -44.08 11.21
CA LEU A 45 -24.80 -45.20 11.96
C LEU A 45 -24.76 -44.94 13.48
N LEU A 46 -25.97 -44.92 14.03
CA LEU A 46 -26.44 -45.53 15.30
C LEU A 46 -26.10 -44.90 16.65
N ALA A 47 -27.16 -44.28 17.19
CA ALA A 47 -27.43 -44.17 18.61
C ALA A 47 -28.01 -45.48 19.17
N SER A 48 -27.66 -45.81 20.42
CA SER A 48 -28.58 -46.39 21.42
C SER A 48 -27.98 -46.32 22.83
N PRO A 49 -28.82 -46.36 23.89
CA PRO A 49 -28.62 -45.56 25.09
C PRO A 49 -28.12 -46.38 26.28
N VAL A 50 -27.49 -45.71 27.25
CA VAL A 50 -27.32 -46.24 28.60
C VAL A 50 -27.90 -45.26 29.61
N LYS A 51 -28.93 -45.75 30.32
CA LYS A 51 -29.50 -45.15 31.52
C LYS A 51 -28.50 -45.26 32.67
N GLY A 52 -28.34 -44.17 33.43
CA GLY A 52 -27.68 -44.18 34.72
C GLY A 52 -27.97 -42.89 35.46
N ALA A 53 -28.99 -42.92 36.32
CA ALA A 53 -29.26 -41.88 37.31
C ALA A 53 -28.14 -41.84 38.36
N PHE A 54 -27.79 -40.65 38.87
CA PHE A 54 -28.01 -40.26 40.27
C PHE A 54 -27.30 -38.93 40.60
N ALA A 55 -27.98 -38.19 41.47
CA ALA A 55 -27.49 -37.17 42.40
C ALA A 55 -27.26 -35.74 41.87
N ALA A 56 -28.23 -34.92 42.25
CA ALA A 56 -28.18 -33.47 42.31
C ALA A 56 -27.07 -32.94 43.24
N ALA A 57 -26.47 -31.84 42.83
CA ALA A 57 -26.00 -30.79 43.71
C ALA A 57 -26.22 -29.47 42.95
N GLU A 58 -27.20 -28.70 43.41
CA GLU A 58 -27.47 -27.36 42.91
C GLU A 58 -26.52 -26.37 43.58
N GLU A 59 -25.68 -25.72 42.78
CA GLU A 59 -25.21 -24.37 43.08
C GLU A 59 -25.63 -23.48 41.91
N GLY A 60 -26.59 -22.61 42.18
CA GLY A 60 -27.11 -21.63 41.24
C GLY A 60 -26.05 -20.56 40.95
N VAL A 61 -25.45 -20.62 39.76
CA VAL A 61 -24.76 -19.48 39.15
C VAL A 61 -25.71 -18.85 38.15
N VAL A 62 -26.30 -17.72 38.54
CA VAL A 62 -26.96 -16.78 37.63
C VAL A 62 -25.92 -16.21 36.68
N VAL A 63 -25.82 -16.79 35.49
CA VAL A 63 -25.10 -16.19 34.36
C VAL A 63 -26.01 -15.13 33.77
N ASP A 64 -25.76 -13.88 34.16
CA ASP A 64 -26.32 -12.71 33.50
C ASP A 64 -25.76 -12.65 32.07
N ALA A 65 -26.60 -13.02 31.10
CA ALA A 65 -26.27 -12.96 29.69
C ALA A 65 -26.42 -11.51 29.19
N SER A 66 -25.62 -10.61 29.73
CA SER A 66 -25.42 -9.28 29.17
C SER A 66 -24.46 -9.41 27.98
N LEU A 67 -25.03 -9.47 26.77
CA LEU A 67 -24.28 -9.28 25.53
C LEU A 67 -23.51 -7.94 25.63
N PRO A 68 -22.21 -7.89 25.29
CA PRO A 68 -21.52 -6.62 25.21
C PRO A 68 -22.12 -5.81 24.07
N SER A 69 -22.91 -4.81 24.44
CA SER A 69 -23.38 -3.76 23.55
C SER A 69 -22.15 -2.99 23.05
N THR A 70 -21.66 -3.33 21.87
CA THR A 70 -20.70 -2.52 21.11
C THR A 70 -21.37 -1.18 20.81
N SER A 71 -21.15 -0.22 21.72
CA SER A 71 -21.55 1.16 21.51
C SER A 71 -20.80 1.67 20.28
N PRO A 72 -21.46 2.38 19.34
CA PRO A 72 -20.76 3.05 18.27
C PRO A 72 -19.78 4.05 18.91
N ALA A 73 -18.50 3.98 18.53
CA ALA A 73 -17.47 4.91 18.98
C ALA A 73 -18.02 6.34 18.90
N ARG A 74 -18.01 7.05 20.03
CA ARG A 74 -18.56 8.40 20.06
C ARG A 74 -17.64 9.29 19.22
N LEU A 75 -18.17 10.38 18.67
CA LEU A 75 -17.37 11.38 17.96
C LEU A 75 -16.16 11.86 18.81
N GLY A 76 -16.26 11.79 20.14
CA GLY A 76 -15.17 12.05 21.09
C GLY A 76 -14.02 11.03 21.10
N ASP A 77 -14.27 9.76 20.73
CA ASP A 77 -13.22 8.73 20.59
C ASP A 77 -12.44 8.93 19.28
N LEU A 78 -13.10 9.45 18.23
CA LEU A 78 -12.46 9.95 17.02
C LEU A 78 -11.70 11.26 17.29
N ALA A 79 -12.19 12.08 18.22
CA ALA A 79 -11.51 13.30 18.62
C ALA A 79 -10.25 13.02 19.49
N ALA A 80 -10.15 11.86 20.12
CA ALA A 80 -8.89 11.41 20.71
C ALA A 80 -7.92 10.80 19.68
N ALA A 81 -8.37 10.63 18.42
CA ALA A 81 -7.60 10.00 17.36
C ALA A 81 -6.57 10.97 16.78
N ALA A 82 -5.52 11.14 17.58
CA ALA A 82 -4.15 11.50 17.24
C ALA A 82 -3.99 12.63 16.20
N PRO A 83 -4.31 13.89 16.58
CA PRO A 83 -3.72 15.06 15.94
C PRO A 83 -2.20 14.87 15.80
N GLY A 84 -1.65 15.17 14.62
CA GLY A 84 -0.23 14.93 14.32
C GLY A 84 0.15 13.48 14.03
N ALA A 85 -0.81 12.54 13.95
CA ALA A 85 -0.52 11.15 13.63
C ALA A 85 0.12 10.99 12.25
N GLU A 86 1.08 10.06 12.18
CA GLU A 86 1.56 9.53 10.92
C GLU A 86 0.70 8.35 10.48
N VAL A 87 0.22 8.43 9.24
CA VAL A 87 -0.54 7.36 8.57
C VAL A 87 0.11 7.06 7.23
N TYR A 88 -0.06 5.85 6.70
CA TYR A 88 0.51 5.52 5.39
C TYR A 88 -0.46 4.72 4.52
N PHE A 89 -0.28 4.85 3.21
CA PHE A 89 -1.15 4.27 2.19
C PHE A 89 -0.30 3.63 1.09
N GLY A 90 -0.55 2.35 0.80
CA GLY A 90 0.12 1.61 -0.27
C GLY A 90 -0.89 1.00 -1.23
N ASN A 91 -0.66 1.15 -2.52
CA ASN A 91 -1.43 0.52 -3.59
C ASN A 91 -0.68 0.66 -4.93
N GLY A 92 0.40 -0.11 -5.08
CA GLY A 92 1.26 -0.08 -6.26
C GLY A 92 2.44 0.88 -6.13
N CYS A 93 3.04 1.25 -7.26
CA CYS A 93 4.20 2.15 -7.30
C CYS A 93 3.91 3.47 -6.57
N PHE A 94 4.74 3.80 -5.59
CA PHE A 94 4.54 4.99 -4.75
C PHE A 94 4.80 6.34 -5.46
N TRP A 95 5.43 6.36 -6.65
CA TRP A 95 5.84 7.62 -7.31
C TRP A 95 4.62 8.42 -7.77
N GLY A 96 3.67 7.75 -8.42
CA GLY A 96 2.41 8.37 -8.80
C GLY A 96 1.52 8.72 -7.62
N ARG A 97 1.52 7.82 -6.62
CA ARG A 97 0.72 7.98 -5.41
C ARG A 97 1.15 9.20 -4.62
N GLN A 98 2.46 9.45 -4.47
CA GLN A 98 2.95 10.63 -3.76
C GLN A 98 2.42 11.91 -4.37
N HIS A 99 2.47 12.03 -5.70
CA HIS A 99 1.97 13.21 -6.37
C HIS A 99 0.47 13.43 -6.11
N GLU A 100 -0.36 12.39 -6.17
CA GLU A 100 -1.80 12.50 -5.87
C GLU A 100 -2.07 12.93 -4.43
N PHE A 101 -1.27 12.43 -3.48
CA PHE A 101 -1.37 12.82 -2.08
C PHE A 101 -0.90 14.26 -1.86
N VAL A 102 0.18 14.69 -2.50
CA VAL A 102 0.62 16.11 -2.49
C VAL A 102 -0.44 17.03 -3.09
N GLN A 103 -1.10 16.62 -4.18
CA GLN A 103 -2.20 17.39 -4.76
C GLN A 103 -3.42 17.43 -3.83
N THR A 104 -3.65 16.39 -3.05
CA THR A 104 -4.68 16.41 -1.98
C THR A 104 -4.33 17.43 -0.91
N GLU A 105 -3.08 17.43 -0.45
CA GLU A 105 -2.58 18.42 0.52
C GLU A 105 -2.75 19.85 0.02
N ARG A 106 -2.31 20.14 -1.20
CA ARG A 106 -2.38 21.49 -1.77
C ARG A 106 -3.81 21.92 -2.08
N ALA A 107 -4.56 21.11 -2.82
CA ALA A 107 -5.83 21.52 -3.40
C ALA A 107 -7.04 21.34 -2.48
N GLN A 108 -7.03 20.32 -1.61
CA GLN A 108 -8.16 20.01 -0.73
C GLN A 108 -7.92 20.49 0.71
N LEU A 109 -6.68 20.34 1.20
CA LEU A 109 -6.33 20.71 2.57
C LEU A 109 -5.72 22.12 2.67
N GLY A 110 -5.43 22.76 1.53
CA GLY A 110 -4.89 24.11 1.47
C GLY A 110 -3.46 24.26 1.98
N ARG A 111 -2.70 23.16 2.06
CA ARG A 111 -1.31 23.16 2.53
C ARG A 111 -0.40 23.82 1.50
N THR A 112 0.49 24.67 1.99
CA THR A 112 1.61 25.22 1.23
C THR A 112 2.74 24.20 1.07
N ASP A 113 3.73 24.51 0.24
CA ASP A 113 4.89 23.63 0.02
C ASP A 113 5.70 23.37 1.31
N ASP A 114 5.71 24.34 2.23
CA ASP A 114 6.35 24.21 3.55
C ASP A 114 5.56 23.28 4.50
N GLU A 115 4.28 23.04 4.22
CA GLU A 115 3.36 22.25 5.04
C GLU A 115 3.08 20.86 4.46
N VAL A 116 3.46 20.61 3.19
CA VAL A 116 3.39 19.26 2.58
C VAL A 116 4.08 18.24 3.48
N SER A 117 3.45 17.09 3.68
CA SER A 117 3.93 16.03 4.58
C SER A 117 4.11 14.69 3.88
N SER A 118 3.62 14.55 2.64
CA SER A 118 3.67 13.31 1.88
C SER A 118 5.10 12.87 1.54
N LEU A 119 5.52 11.73 2.07
CA LEU A 119 6.80 11.08 1.78
C LEU A 119 6.60 9.66 1.26
N VAL A 120 7.37 9.28 0.24
CA VAL A 120 7.41 7.86 -0.18
C VAL A 120 8.35 7.06 0.71
N GLY A 121 8.04 5.78 0.86
CA GLY A 121 8.84 4.87 1.66
C GLY A 121 8.27 3.47 1.73
N TYR A 122 8.69 2.75 2.76
CA TYR A 122 8.46 1.33 2.91
C TYR A 122 7.79 1.06 4.26
N ALA A 123 6.70 0.27 4.28
CA ALA A 123 5.99 -0.09 5.51
C ALA A 123 5.29 -1.45 5.41
N GLY A 124 4.61 -1.88 6.49
CA GLY A 124 3.83 -3.13 6.53
C GLY A 124 4.66 -4.42 6.61
N GLY A 125 5.98 -4.32 6.78
CA GLY A 125 6.86 -5.46 7.06
C GLY A 125 7.16 -5.54 8.56
N PHE A 126 7.33 -6.75 9.09
CA PHE A 126 7.60 -6.98 10.51
C PHE A 126 9.03 -6.58 10.92
N SER A 127 9.98 -6.71 9.99
CA SER A 127 11.36 -6.32 10.27
C SER A 127 11.42 -4.82 10.39
N THR A 128 11.99 -4.30 11.48
CA THR A 128 12.17 -2.86 11.60
C THR A 128 13.33 -2.40 10.72
N LYS A 129 14.38 -3.20 10.55
CA LYS A 129 15.60 -2.79 9.82
C LYS A 129 16.35 -4.02 9.29
N GLY A 130 17.11 -3.85 8.20
CA GLY A 130 18.17 -4.79 7.79
C GLY A 130 19.37 -4.76 8.76
N THR A 131 20.41 -5.55 8.48
CA THR A 131 21.56 -5.75 9.39
C THR A 131 22.28 -4.45 9.80
N ASP A 132 22.24 -3.42 8.95
CA ASP A 132 22.85 -2.10 9.19
C ASP A 132 21.85 -1.03 9.67
N GLY A 133 20.63 -1.43 10.05
CA GLY A 133 19.63 -0.47 10.48
C GLY A 133 18.85 0.20 9.33
N LYS A 134 18.95 -0.33 8.11
CA LYS A 134 18.44 0.30 6.87
C LYS A 134 17.31 -0.48 6.23
N VAL A 135 16.47 0.23 5.47
CA VAL A 135 15.46 -0.33 4.57
C VAL A 135 15.64 0.37 3.24
N CYS A 136 16.17 -0.33 2.25
CA CYS A 136 16.63 0.23 0.99
C CYS A 136 15.79 -0.29 -0.18
N TYR A 137 15.83 0.45 -1.28
CA TYR A 137 15.39 -0.01 -2.58
C TYR A 137 16.28 -1.14 -3.11
N TYR A 138 15.95 -1.66 -4.30
CA TYR A 138 16.60 -2.84 -4.90
C TYR A 138 18.12 -2.71 -5.15
N TYR A 139 18.70 -1.51 -5.02
CA TYR A 139 20.14 -1.26 -5.18
C TYR A 139 20.93 -1.42 -3.87
N GLY A 140 20.25 -1.62 -2.74
CA GLY A 140 20.88 -1.91 -1.46
C GLY A 140 21.48 -3.33 -1.37
N SER A 141 22.16 -3.59 -0.25
CA SER A 141 22.56 -4.96 0.09
C SER A 141 21.32 -5.88 0.16
N PRO A 142 21.40 -7.16 -0.22
CA PRO A 142 20.23 -8.04 -0.25
C PRO A 142 19.44 -8.15 1.06
N ASP A 143 20.09 -7.95 2.19
CA ASP A 143 19.52 -7.95 3.54
C ASP A 143 18.88 -6.61 3.97
N THR A 144 19.02 -5.56 3.16
CA THR A 144 18.37 -4.26 3.38
C THR A 144 17.22 -3.99 2.41
N VAL A 145 17.07 -4.78 1.34
CA VAL A 145 16.01 -4.59 0.34
C VAL A 145 14.62 -4.69 0.98
N TYR A 146 13.82 -3.64 0.85
CA TYR A 146 12.54 -3.47 1.53
C TYR A 146 11.57 -4.65 1.34
N GLU A 147 11.47 -5.16 0.12
CA GLU A 147 10.57 -6.28 -0.19
C GLU A 147 11.02 -7.57 0.50
N ARG A 148 12.34 -7.81 0.59
CA ARG A 148 12.91 -8.96 1.31
C ARG A 148 12.72 -8.85 2.81
N LEU A 149 12.62 -7.63 3.32
CA LEU A 149 12.27 -7.32 4.70
C LEU A 149 10.76 -7.41 4.98
N GLY A 150 9.94 -7.60 3.94
CA GLY A 150 8.48 -7.76 4.02
C GLY A 150 7.70 -6.46 3.84
N HIS A 151 8.37 -5.34 3.61
CA HIS A 151 7.69 -4.07 3.38
C HIS A 151 7.05 -4.03 1.99
N GLY A 152 6.08 -3.14 1.82
CA GLY A 152 5.66 -2.68 0.51
C GLY A 152 5.82 -1.17 0.39
N GLU A 153 5.68 -0.68 -0.84
CA GLU A 153 5.74 0.74 -1.17
C GLU A 153 4.50 1.47 -0.66
N VAL A 154 4.74 2.59 0.04
CA VAL A 154 3.70 3.42 0.62
C VAL A 154 4.02 4.90 0.50
N VAL A 155 2.98 5.72 0.60
CA VAL A 155 3.07 7.15 0.90
C VAL A 155 2.66 7.36 2.36
N ARG A 156 3.53 7.95 3.16
CA ARG A 156 3.21 8.42 4.51
C ARG A 156 2.78 9.87 4.46
N THR A 157 1.73 10.22 5.20
CA THR A 157 1.30 11.60 5.46
C THR A 157 1.19 11.86 6.95
N VAL A 158 1.09 13.13 7.32
CA VAL A 158 0.87 13.58 8.71
C VAL A 158 -0.49 14.27 8.78
N LEU A 159 -1.34 13.83 9.71
CA LEU A 159 -2.62 14.46 10.00
C LEU A 159 -2.41 15.76 10.77
N SER A 160 -3.28 16.76 10.59
CA SER A 160 -3.20 18.04 11.29
C SER A 160 -3.16 17.83 12.81
N ASP A 161 -2.26 18.55 13.47
CA ASP A 161 -2.16 18.63 14.93
C ASP A 161 -3.02 19.75 15.53
N ALA A 162 -3.65 20.58 14.69
CA ALA A 162 -4.40 21.77 15.12
C ALA A 162 -5.65 21.41 15.91
N SER A 163 -6.38 20.39 15.49
CA SER A 163 -7.50 19.82 16.24
C SER A 163 -7.83 18.41 15.75
N PRO A 164 -8.57 17.63 16.54
CA PRO A 164 -9.01 16.31 16.09
C PRO A 164 -9.98 16.33 14.90
N GLU A 165 -10.80 17.38 14.78
CA GLU A 165 -11.66 17.59 13.62
C GLU A 165 -10.82 17.80 12.36
N LYS A 166 -9.73 18.58 12.46
CA LYS A 166 -8.80 18.77 11.35
C LYS A 166 -8.03 17.49 10.99
N ALA A 167 -7.59 16.73 11.99
CA ALA A 167 -7.00 15.41 11.75
C ALA A 167 -7.98 14.46 11.03
N THR A 168 -9.25 14.51 11.41
CA THR A 168 -10.34 13.74 10.76
C THR A 168 -10.60 14.19 9.33
N GLU A 169 -10.64 15.50 9.07
CA GLU A 169 -10.76 16.07 7.73
C GLU A 169 -9.60 15.65 6.82
N ASP A 170 -8.36 15.73 7.32
CA ASP A 170 -7.17 15.31 6.61
C ASP A 170 -7.22 13.82 6.25
N LEU A 171 -7.51 12.96 7.23
CA LEU A 171 -7.59 11.52 7.00
C LEU A 171 -8.66 11.19 5.97
N ARG A 172 -9.81 11.87 6.04
CA ARG A 172 -10.90 11.69 5.08
C ARG A 172 -10.47 12.06 3.67
N ALA A 173 -9.77 13.18 3.49
CA ALA A 173 -9.26 13.59 2.19
C ALA A 173 -8.25 12.57 1.62
N PHE A 174 -7.31 12.10 2.44
CA PHE A 174 -6.34 11.08 2.03
C PHE A 174 -7.00 9.73 1.71
N ALA A 175 -7.95 9.28 2.51
CA ALA A 175 -8.69 8.04 2.27
C ALA A 175 -9.49 8.10 0.96
N ARG A 176 -10.12 9.25 0.64
CA ARG A 176 -10.79 9.46 -0.66
C ARG A 176 -9.82 9.34 -1.82
N THR A 177 -8.67 9.99 -1.74
CA THR A 177 -7.63 9.90 -2.77
C THR A 177 -7.15 8.47 -2.92
N TYR A 178 -6.96 7.74 -1.81
CA TYR A 178 -6.60 6.34 -1.83
C TYR A 178 -7.64 5.47 -2.55
N PHE A 179 -8.92 5.54 -2.16
CA PHE A 179 -9.96 4.69 -2.75
C PHE A 179 -10.34 5.09 -4.18
N ALA A 180 -10.06 6.34 -4.60
CA ALA A 180 -10.19 6.77 -6.00
C ALA A 180 -9.17 6.09 -6.93
N ASN A 181 -8.06 5.57 -6.39
CA ASN A 181 -7.02 4.87 -7.16
C ASN A 181 -7.34 3.41 -7.52
N PHE A 182 -8.61 3.05 -7.43
CA PHE A 182 -9.11 1.74 -7.79
C PHE A 182 -10.20 1.86 -8.85
N LYS A 183 -10.20 0.91 -9.80
CA LYS A 183 -11.24 0.77 -10.81
C LYS A 183 -12.01 -0.53 -10.62
N LYS A 184 -13.31 -0.48 -10.85
CA LYS A 184 -14.17 -1.66 -10.79
C LYS A 184 -13.96 -2.54 -12.03
N ILE A 185 -13.61 -3.80 -11.80
CA ILE A 185 -13.55 -4.86 -12.79
C ILE A 185 -14.83 -5.69 -12.70
N ARG A 186 -15.58 -5.75 -13.81
CA ARG A 186 -16.88 -6.42 -13.87
C ARG A 186 -16.74 -7.90 -13.45
N GLY A 187 -17.42 -8.27 -12.38
CA GLY A 187 -17.46 -9.65 -11.86
C GLY A 187 -16.28 -10.06 -10.97
N PHE A 188 -15.30 -9.18 -10.74
CA PHE A 188 -14.14 -9.47 -9.90
C PHE A 188 -14.04 -8.56 -8.67
N GLY A 189 -14.47 -7.29 -8.78
CA GLY A 189 -14.34 -6.28 -7.71
C GLY A 189 -13.37 -5.17 -8.09
N MET A 190 -12.65 -4.60 -7.13
CA MET A 190 -11.72 -3.50 -7.38
C MET A 190 -10.30 -3.97 -7.71
N GLN A 191 -9.73 -3.33 -8.73
CA GLN A 191 -8.32 -3.44 -9.11
C GLN A 191 -7.66 -2.06 -9.06
N ARG A 192 -6.36 -2.00 -8.77
CA ARG A 192 -5.57 -0.78 -8.92
C ARG A 192 -5.59 -0.24 -10.35
N LEU A 193 -5.35 1.06 -10.48
CA LEU A 193 -5.17 1.70 -11.79
C LEU A 193 -3.91 1.21 -12.51
N ASP A 194 -2.84 0.88 -11.76
CA ASP A 194 -1.61 0.29 -12.27
C ASP A 194 -1.49 -1.19 -11.85
N PRO A 195 -1.83 -2.14 -12.74
CA PRO A 195 -1.73 -3.57 -12.45
C PRO A 195 -0.38 -4.18 -12.85
N GLN A 196 0.58 -3.40 -13.39
CA GLN A 196 1.85 -3.95 -13.88
C GLN A 196 2.77 -4.35 -12.72
N ASP A 197 2.80 -3.51 -11.69
CA ASP A 197 3.47 -3.80 -10.43
C ASP A 197 2.57 -4.66 -9.55
N ALA A 198 3.02 -5.88 -9.26
CA ALA A 198 2.27 -6.90 -8.57
C ALA A 198 3.15 -7.66 -7.59
N GLY A 199 2.51 -8.25 -6.58
CA GLY A 199 3.18 -8.97 -5.50
C GLY A 199 3.19 -8.18 -4.19
N ALA A 200 3.78 -8.79 -3.16
CA ALA A 200 3.70 -8.27 -1.81
C ALA A 200 4.27 -6.86 -1.69
N GLY A 201 5.35 -6.53 -2.42
CA GLY A 201 5.92 -5.17 -2.44
C GLY A 201 4.94 -4.07 -2.88
N TYR A 202 3.86 -4.42 -3.57
CA TYR A 202 2.89 -3.49 -4.18
C TYR A 202 1.46 -3.65 -3.66
N ARG A 203 1.28 -4.45 -2.60
CA ARG A 203 -0.04 -4.77 -2.03
C ARG A 203 -0.81 -3.54 -1.57
N ASN A 204 -2.14 -3.67 -1.55
CA ASN A 204 -3.00 -2.62 -1.05
C ASN A 204 -2.98 -2.61 0.48
N MET A 205 -2.59 -1.49 1.08
CA MET A 205 -2.52 -1.36 2.53
C MET A 205 -2.79 0.07 3.03
N ILE A 206 -3.24 0.16 4.28
CA ILE A 206 -3.35 1.40 5.04
C ILE A 206 -2.76 1.15 6.44
N GLY A 207 -1.88 2.03 6.88
CA GLY A 207 -1.35 2.04 8.25
C GLY A 207 -1.96 3.16 9.06
N VAL A 208 -2.59 2.82 10.17
CA VAL A 208 -3.11 3.77 11.16
C VAL A 208 -2.69 3.35 12.56
N PRO A 209 -2.46 4.27 13.51
CA PRO A 209 -2.11 3.89 14.88
C PRO A 209 -3.21 3.03 15.51
N GLY A 210 -2.85 1.83 16.00
CA GLY A 210 -3.79 0.85 16.56
C GLY A 210 -4.43 -0.09 15.51
N GLY A 211 -4.14 0.10 14.22
CA GLY A 211 -4.59 -0.79 13.14
C GLY A 211 -6.11 -0.94 13.09
N MET A 212 -6.60 -2.18 13.04
CA MET A 212 -8.05 -2.46 13.03
C MET A 212 -8.79 -1.97 14.29
N ASN A 213 -8.09 -1.77 15.41
CA ASN A 213 -8.67 -1.23 16.63
C ASN A 213 -8.53 0.30 16.72
N SER A 214 -8.00 0.94 15.67
CA SER A 214 -7.81 2.38 15.64
C SER A 214 -9.16 3.08 15.67
N PRO A 215 -9.33 4.16 16.47
CA PRO A 215 -10.49 5.03 16.31
C PRO A 215 -10.59 5.60 14.89
N LEU A 216 -9.47 5.76 14.18
CA LEU A 216 -9.44 6.24 12.80
C LEU A 216 -10.11 5.28 11.80
N MET A 217 -10.33 4.02 12.16
CA MET A 217 -10.91 3.02 11.25
C MET A 217 -12.28 3.39 10.74
N LYS A 218 -13.10 4.08 11.55
CA LYS A 218 -14.43 4.52 11.11
C LYS A 218 -14.36 5.38 9.84
N ILE A 219 -13.36 6.27 9.75
CA ILE A 219 -13.17 7.14 8.58
C ILE A 219 -12.75 6.30 7.37
N ILE A 220 -11.87 5.32 7.56
CA ILE A 220 -11.45 4.40 6.50
C ILE A 220 -12.64 3.57 5.98
N GLU A 221 -13.49 3.08 6.87
CA GLU A 221 -14.70 2.32 6.51
C GLU A 221 -15.70 3.18 5.74
N GLU A 222 -15.95 4.42 6.20
CA GLU A 222 -16.84 5.36 5.53
C GLU A 222 -16.36 5.75 4.13
N GLU A 223 -15.06 5.97 3.96
CA GLU A 223 -14.48 6.36 2.66
C GLU A 223 -14.15 5.17 1.74
N ASN A 224 -14.26 3.93 2.24
CA ASN A 224 -14.23 2.71 1.43
C ASN A 224 -15.54 2.53 0.64
N VAL A 225 -15.88 3.53 -0.18
CA VAL A 225 -17.06 3.56 -1.07
C VAL A 225 -17.08 2.42 -2.09
N ASN A 226 -15.96 1.74 -2.25
CA ASN A 226 -15.77 0.62 -3.15
C ASN A 226 -16.18 -0.74 -2.56
N GLY A 227 -16.42 -0.82 -1.24
CA GLY A 227 -16.73 -2.09 -0.57
C GLY A 227 -15.59 -3.11 -0.64
N MET A 228 -14.34 -2.64 -0.62
CA MET A 228 -13.18 -3.52 -0.55
C MET A 228 -13.10 -4.18 0.82
N ARG A 229 -12.61 -5.41 0.91
CA ARG A 229 -12.43 -6.07 2.21
C ARG A 229 -11.29 -5.41 2.97
N LEU A 230 -11.55 -4.97 4.20
CA LEU A 230 -10.51 -4.49 5.10
C LEU A 230 -10.02 -5.69 5.94
N LEU A 231 -8.75 -6.03 5.82
CA LEU A 231 -8.15 -7.20 6.46
C LEU A 231 -7.15 -6.76 7.52
N ALA A 232 -7.17 -7.37 8.69
CA ALA A 232 -6.12 -7.15 9.68
C ALA A 232 -4.77 -7.63 9.12
N GLY A 233 -3.76 -6.76 9.15
CA GLY A 233 -2.39 -7.08 8.78
C GLY A 233 -1.49 -7.20 10.02
N GLU A 234 -0.69 -8.24 10.06
CA GLU A 234 0.34 -8.52 11.07
C GLU A 234 1.75 -8.20 10.57
N GLY A 235 1.90 -7.99 9.26
CA GLY A 235 3.13 -7.64 8.58
C GLY A 235 3.90 -8.85 8.07
N ASN A 236 4.44 -8.75 6.86
CA ASN A 236 5.23 -9.85 6.28
C ASN A 236 6.59 -9.98 7.01
N LYS A 237 6.99 -11.23 7.28
CA LYS A 237 8.28 -11.54 7.92
C LYS A 237 9.43 -11.51 6.91
N PRO A 238 10.62 -11.05 7.32
CA PRO A 238 11.78 -10.99 6.43
C PRO A 238 12.19 -12.37 5.96
N ASN A 239 12.63 -12.48 4.70
CA ASN A 239 13.16 -13.70 4.09
C ASN A 239 12.23 -14.93 4.18
N ARG A 240 10.91 -14.69 4.25
CA ARG A 240 9.87 -15.72 4.18
C ARG A 240 8.98 -15.46 2.98
N LYS A 241 8.25 -16.49 2.54
CA LYS A 241 7.18 -16.30 1.56
C LYS A 241 6.14 -15.33 2.18
N PRO A 242 5.77 -14.24 1.50
CA PRO A 242 4.79 -13.30 2.04
C PRO A 242 3.44 -14.00 2.22
N SER A 243 2.81 -13.75 3.38
CA SER A 243 1.44 -14.16 3.68
C SER A 243 0.43 -13.08 3.29
N GLU A 244 0.88 -11.83 3.30
CA GLU A 244 0.10 -10.65 2.95
C GLU A 244 0.56 -10.18 1.59
N ASP A 245 -0.18 -10.56 0.56
CA ASP A 245 0.14 -10.28 -0.83
C ASP A 245 -0.81 -9.21 -1.39
N ASP A 246 -0.63 -8.89 -2.67
CA ASP A 246 -1.56 -8.10 -3.45
C ASP A 246 -2.87 -8.86 -3.70
N VAL A 247 -3.76 -8.80 -2.71
CA VAL A 247 -5.05 -9.47 -2.75
C VAL A 247 -6.08 -8.59 -3.45
N PHE A 248 -6.72 -9.18 -4.46
CA PHE A 248 -7.78 -8.53 -5.22
C PHE A 248 -8.95 -8.10 -4.31
N ASN A 249 -9.49 -6.90 -4.56
CA ASN A 249 -10.62 -6.33 -3.82
C ASN A 249 -10.45 -6.34 -2.28
N ALA A 250 -9.21 -6.18 -1.80
CA ALA A 250 -8.89 -6.12 -0.38
C ALA A 250 -7.80 -5.10 -0.09
N VAL A 251 -7.79 -4.62 1.15
CA VAL A 251 -6.82 -3.68 1.72
C VAL A 251 -6.38 -4.22 3.07
N TRP A 252 -5.08 -4.36 3.29
CA TRP A 252 -4.51 -4.70 4.58
C TRP A 252 -4.47 -3.47 5.49
N ILE A 253 -4.92 -3.61 6.74
CA ILE A 253 -4.91 -2.57 7.74
C ILE A 253 -3.86 -2.92 8.78
N TYR A 254 -2.84 -2.07 8.87
CA TYR A 254 -1.71 -2.25 9.77
C TYR A 254 -1.80 -1.30 10.97
N ASP A 255 -1.35 -1.79 12.13
CA ASP A 255 -1.01 -0.93 13.24
C ASP A 255 0.32 -0.22 12.96
N SER A 256 0.25 1.04 12.57
CA SER A 256 1.45 1.83 12.24
C SER A 256 2.36 2.09 13.44
N SER A 257 1.86 1.92 14.68
CA SER A 257 2.70 2.01 15.88
C SER A 257 3.60 0.79 16.08
N GLN A 258 3.23 -0.35 15.49
CA GLN A 258 4.01 -1.60 15.52
C GLN A 258 4.77 -1.85 14.22
N LEU A 259 4.19 -1.44 13.09
CA LEU A 259 4.75 -1.59 11.74
C LEU A 259 5.02 -0.20 11.17
N PRO A 260 6.13 0.44 11.57
CA PRO A 260 6.41 1.84 11.26
C PRO A 260 6.81 2.04 9.80
N PHE A 261 6.82 3.31 9.41
CA PHE A 261 7.25 3.78 8.11
C PHE A 261 8.77 4.01 8.06
N TYR A 262 9.38 3.65 6.93
CA TYR A 262 10.78 3.91 6.61
C TYR A 262 10.87 4.79 5.37
N PRO A 263 11.41 6.02 5.45
CA PRO A 263 11.57 6.88 4.29
C PRO A 263 12.41 6.20 3.20
N ALA A 264 11.96 6.29 1.95
CA ALA A 264 12.79 5.92 0.80
C ALA A 264 13.89 6.97 0.54
N GLU A 265 14.87 6.56 -0.23
CA GLU A 265 16.02 7.35 -0.69
C GLU A 265 15.60 8.67 -1.33
N VAL A 266 16.49 9.66 -1.28
CA VAL A 266 16.25 11.02 -1.80
C VAL A 266 15.84 10.94 -3.27
N TYR A 267 16.43 10.04 -4.05
CA TYR A 267 16.05 9.76 -5.43
C TYR A 267 14.53 9.57 -5.61
N HIS A 268 13.88 8.75 -4.78
CA HIS A 268 12.47 8.40 -4.93
C HIS A 268 11.51 9.52 -4.51
N GLN A 269 11.98 10.48 -3.72
CA GLN A 269 11.14 11.59 -3.24
C GLN A 269 10.82 12.56 -4.37
N PHE A 270 9.54 12.85 -4.53
CA PHE A 270 8.96 13.75 -5.53
C PHE A 270 9.38 13.39 -6.96
N HIS A 271 9.43 12.10 -7.27
CA HIS A 271 9.88 11.58 -8.56
C HIS A 271 8.74 11.59 -9.61
N ASP A 272 9.11 11.61 -10.89
CA ASP A 272 8.20 11.34 -12.01
C ASP A 272 7.52 9.98 -11.82
N GLY A 273 6.27 9.81 -12.25
CA GLY A 273 5.65 8.50 -12.18
C GLY A 273 5.94 7.64 -13.41
N LEU A 274 5.46 6.40 -13.37
CA LEU A 274 5.75 5.42 -14.41
C LEU A 274 5.16 5.84 -15.76
N GLY A 275 6.04 6.24 -16.68
CA GLY A 275 5.68 6.59 -18.05
C GLY A 275 5.09 7.99 -18.24
N TYR A 276 5.10 8.85 -17.22
CA TYR A 276 4.65 10.23 -17.34
C TYR A 276 5.54 11.18 -16.52
N ARG A 277 5.65 12.42 -16.99
CA ARG A 277 6.45 13.45 -16.33
C ARG A 277 5.56 14.42 -15.59
N PHE A 278 5.95 14.75 -14.37
CA PHE A 278 5.33 15.79 -13.57
C PHE A 278 6.04 17.14 -13.77
N PRO A 279 5.36 18.26 -13.45
CA PRO A 279 5.96 19.58 -13.57
C PRO A 279 7.19 19.76 -12.67
N GLU A 280 8.10 20.65 -13.06
CA GLU A 280 9.34 20.94 -12.30
C GLU A 280 9.06 21.56 -10.93
N GLU A 281 7.93 22.24 -10.76
CA GLU A 281 7.50 22.75 -9.45
C GLU A 281 7.31 21.63 -8.40
N TYR A 282 6.96 20.41 -8.86
CA TYR A 282 6.85 19.22 -8.02
C TYR A 282 8.19 18.48 -7.94
N THR A 283 8.78 18.14 -9.09
CA THR A 283 9.96 17.26 -9.13
C THR A 283 11.26 17.91 -8.67
N VAL A 284 11.33 19.24 -8.75
CA VAL A 284 12.53 20.01 -8.43
C VAL A 284 12.28 20.94 -7.26
N GLU A 285 11.32 21.87 -7.36
CA GLU A 285 11.19 22.95 -6.38
C GLU A 285 10.62 22.47 -5.04
N LEU A 286 9.55 21.68 -5.06
CA LEU A 286 9.01 21.06 -3.84
C LEU A 286 10.02 20.11 -3.20
N LYS A 287 10.76 19.34 -4.00
CA LYS A 287 11.85 18.47 -3.49
C LYS A 287 12.95 19.28 -2.79
N LYS A 288 13.44 20.35 -3.42
CA LYS A 288 14.41 21.27 -2.80
C LYS A 288 13.86 21.87 -1.52
N ASN A 289 12.59 22.29 -1.50
CA ASN A 289 11.95 22.79 -0.30
C ASN A 289 11.98 21.74 0.82
N ALA A 290 11.50 20.52 0.54
CA ALA A 290 11.45 19.43 1.49
C ALA A 290 12.84 19.05 2.03
N MET A 291 13.89 19.11 1.20
CA MET A 291 15.27 18.91 1.63
C MET A 291 15.75 20.05 2.55
N ARG A 292 15.53 21.32 2.18
CA ARG A 292 15.96 22.48 2.98
C ARG A 292 15.35 22.48 4.38
N ARG A 293 14.08 22.12 4.52
CA ARG A 293 13.41 22.02 5.84
C ARG A 293 13.63 20.68 6.54
N GLY A 294 14.40 19.78 5.94
CA GLY A 294 14.75 18.50 6.53
C GLY A 294 13.61 17.48 6.58
N LEU A 295 12.56 17.64 5.77
CA LEU A 295 11.56 16.59 5.58
C LEU A 295 12.17 15.40 4.82
N VAL A 296 12.98 15.69 3.78
CA VAL A 296 13.76 14.69 3.03
C VAL A 296 15.21 14.74 3.48
N LYS A 297 15.78 13.58 3.83
CA LYS A 297 17.18 13.42 4.24
C LYS A 297 17.75 12.14 3.67
N GLU A 298 19.08 12.07 3.63
CA GLU A 298 19.79 10.84 3.30
C GLU A 298 19.43 9.71 4.28
N THR A 299 19.21 8.52 3.73
CA THR A 299 18.83 7.32 4.50
C THR A 299 20.02 6.40 4.80
N GLY A 300 21.18 6.69 4.19
CA GLY A 300 22.35 5.80 4.20
C GLY A 300 22.23 4.59 3.27
N CYS A 301 21.14 4.48 2.52
CA CYS A 301 21.01 3.54 1.41
C CYS A 301 21.66 4.10 0.12
N PRO A 302 22.05 3.25 -0.83
CA PRO A 302 22.61 3.71 -2.10
C PRO A 302 21.60 4.56 -2.90
N GLU A 303 22.01 5.77 -3.26
CA GLU A 303 21.22 6.66 -4.12
C GLU A 303 21.42 6.34 -5.61
N MET A 304 20.32 6.38 -6.37
CA MET A 304 20.40 6.39 -7.83
C MET A 304 20.85 7.77 -8.30
N ARG A 305 22.04 7.84 -8.88
CA ARG A 305 22.53 9.07 -9.50
C ARG A 305 21.80 9.31 -10.82
N GLU A 306 20.79 10.17 -10.80
CA GLU A 306 20.37 10.79 -12.05
C GLU A 306 21.49 11.69 -12.56
N ARG A 307 21.83 11.60 -13.85
CA ARG A 307 22.83 12.49 -14.47
C ARG A 307 22.51 13.98 -14.29
N ARG A 308 21.24 14.34 -14.07
CA ARG A 308 20.80 15.72 -13.81
C ARG A 308 20.97 16.17 -12.35
N PHE A 309 21.08 15.25 -11.40
CA PHE A 309 21.37 15.53 -9.98
C PHE A 309 22.87 15.49 -9.64
N ALA A 310 23.71 14.95 -10.50
CA ALA A 310 25.16 15.07 -10.34
C ALA A 310 25.65 16.54 -10.43
N GLU A 311 24.88 17.43 -11.06
CA GLU A 311 25.13 18.88 -11.01
C GLU A 311 24.64 19.52 -9.69
N PHE A 312 23.77 18.87 -8.91
CA PHE A 312 23.23 19.42 -7.66
C PHE A 312 24.21 19.36 -6.49
N GLU A 313 25.10 18.37 -6.43
CA GLU A 313 26.20 18.34 -5.45
C GLU A 313 27.11 19.58 -5.58
N SER A 314 27.15 20.22 -6.76
CA SER A 314 27.93 21.43 -7.01
C SER A 314 27.29 22.75 -6.53
N ILE A 315 25.99 22.73 -6.16
CA ILE A 315 25.24 23.92 -5.72
C ILE A 315 25.07 23.96 -4.20
N ALA A 316 25.15 22.80 -3.54
CA ALA A 316 25.04 22.66 -2.09
C ALA A 316 26.40 22.65 -1.35
N SER A 317 27.51 22.89 -2.06
CA SER A 317 28.85 23.07 -1.49
C SER A 317 29.33 24.51 -1.55
#